data_AF-A0A7W7FQV9-F1
#
_entry.id   AF-A0A7W7FQV9-F1
#
_cell.length_a   1.000
_cell.length_b   1.000
_cell.length_c   1.000
_cell.angle_alpha   90.00
_cell.angle_beta   90.00
_cell.angle_gamma   90.00
#
_symmetry.space_group_name_H-M   'P 1'
#
loop_
_entity.id
_entity.type
_entity.pdbx_description
1 polymer ?
#
loop_
_entity_poly.entity_id
_entity_poly.type
_entity_poly.pdbx_seq_one_letter_code
_entity_poly.pdbx_strand_id
1 'polypeptide(L)'
;MKALIPAVLLSLVFPASASAEAGDVVGKWIDPSDGQLVVSVYGEGAAEQVRQSGSRVQVVSRGRAELDGIVRRVGSIAAGPTGVTSWGIDPVSAQVVVRTVAAADADLVARIRGFGEAVRVVVDAAAPVQQAGEVRTGSPWWPGSETYCSVGFGATDSGGGKHFLTAGHCTNDANQAAYGQISQQNRVGTSNVGGSRSVNAREGDMGVVAVTEAGWALSPSVNTWGGGAVTVAGFVEPVVGQSTCHSGNTSKWQCGRVTAVNQTINYGSVVVEGLATTTACSKGGDSGGGWLVGDKAVGLHSGGQSSCEPGGADNQSIFQPVGEALKKWGLTLVTGDPGGDTEAPSVPGNLRATGVTSSSVALGWDAATDNVGVTGYDVYRGEEVVASSEGTSVSVAGLAADTEYSFVVRARDAAGNRSGASAVVTARTAKGDTGARTFSNGKAFAIRDFAVAVSPVRSTASGSAAAPVTVVVDAVHTCQEDLNITLVGPSGRYYSLQRAGGFECHAFPGTRTFTVRTSEQAGGNWTLRIGDNGPGDVGTLNSWSVTV
;
A
#
# COMPACT_ATOMS: atom_id res chain seq x y z
N MET A 1 -16.06 -12.86 49.09
CA MET A 1 -17.49 -12.73 49.47
C MET A 1 -18.32 -13.07 48.23
N LYS A 2 -18.76 -14.33 48.14
CA LYS A 2 -19.69 -14.81 47.12
C LYS A 2 -21.10 -14.56 47.65
N ALA A 3 -21.87 -13.69 47.01
CA ALA A 3 -23.30 -13.61 47.27
C ALA A 3 -23.99 -14.75 46.50
N LEU A 4 -24.34 -15.82 47.23
CA LEU A 4 -25.32 -16.79 46.77
C LEU A 4 -26.67 -16.07 46.64
N ILE A 5 -27.23 -16.03 45.44
CA ILE A 5 -28.67 -15.81 45.26
C ILE A 5 -29.32 -17.21 45.31
N PRO A 6 -30.25 -17.48 46.23
CA PRO A 6 -30.83 -18.81 46.37
C PRO A 6 -31.80 -19.09 45.22
N ALA A 7 -31.64 -20.26 44.60
CA ALA A 7 -32.65 -20.90 43.78
C ALA A 7 -33.80 -21.37 44.69
N VAL A 8 -34.81 -20.52 44.91
CA VAL A 8 -36.08 -20.91 45.53
C VAL A 8 -37.21 -20.13 44.86
N LEU A 9 -38.25 -20.87 44.45
CA LEU A 9 -39.53 -20.46 43.84
C LEU A 9 -39.58 -20.31 42.30
N LEU A 10 -39.23 -21.37 41.56
CA LEU A 10 -39.86 -21.68 40.27
C LEU A 10 -41.17 -22.46 40.52
N SER A 11 -42.11 -21.82 41.20
CA SER A 11 -43.48 -22.30 41.38
C SER A 11 -44.40 -21.09 41.61
N LEU A 12 -44.34 -20.15 40.68
CA LEU A 12 -45.47 -19.27 40.40
C LEU A 12 -46.30 -19.96 39.33
N VAL A 13 -47.44 -20.47 39.79
CA VAL A 13 -48.61 -20.86 39.04
C VAL A 13 -48.76 -19.96 37.81
N PHE A 14 -48.38 -20.44 36.62
CA PHE A 14 -49.04 -19.96 35.41
C PHE A 14 -50.47 -20.47 35.52
N PRO A 15 -51.48 -19.61 35.75
CA PRO A 15 -52.83 -20.10 35.63
C PRO A 15 -53.04 -20.62 34.21
N ALA A 16 -53.91 -21.62 34.09
CA ALA A 16 -54.33 -22.20 32.82
C ALA A 16 -54.52 -21.11 31.75
N SER A 17 -54.00 -21.39 30.56
CA SER A 17 -54.10 -20.61 29.32
C SER A 17 -55.29 -19.64 29.35
N ALA A 18 -55.02 -18.34 29.50
CA ALA A 18 -56.04 -17.29 29.44
C ALA A 18 -56.90 -17.50 28.19
N SER A 19 -58.13 -17.99 28.38
CA SER A 19 -59.02 -18.46 27.32
C SER A 19 -59.90 -17.30 26.86
N ALA A 20 -59.28 -16.22 26.39
CA ALA A 20 -59.96 -15.23 25.55
C ALA A 20 -59.73 -15.59 24.08
N GLU A 21 -60.70 -15.33 23.20
CA GLU A 21 -60.47 -15.47 21.75
C GLU A 21 -59.22 -14.65 21.36
N ALA A 22 -58.33 -15.25 20.56
CA ALA A 22 -57.03 -14.65 20.23
C ALA A 22 -57.12 -13.24 19.59
N GLY A 23 -58.29 -12.87 19.08
CA GLY A 23 -58.59 -11.55 18.51
C GLY A 23 -58.88 -10.44 19.53
N ASP A 24 -59.28 -10.78 20.75
CA ASP A 24 -59.66 -9.79 21.78
C ASP A 24 -58.50 -9.42 22.71
N VAL A 25 -57.42 -10.20 22.70
CA VAL A 25 -56.19 -9.92 23.45
C VAL A 25 -55.29 -8.97 22.66
N VAL A 26 -55.08 -7.77 23.20
CA VAL A 26 -54.21 -6.74 22.59
C VAL A 26 -52.75 -7.05 22.87
N GLY A 27 -52.41 -7.43 24.11
CA GLY A 27 -51.11 -7.98 24.46
C GLY A 27 -50.95 -8.30 25.94
N LYS A 28 -49.71 -8.59 26.34
CA LYS A 28 -49.37 -9.08 27.67
C LYS A 28 -48.06 -8.47 28.14
N TRP A 29 -47.94 -8.16 29.42
CA TRP A 29 -46.68 -7.73 30.05
C TRP A 29 -46.67 -8.11 31.52
N ILE A 30 -45.49 -8.01 32.15
CA ILE A 30 -45.34 -8.14 33.59
C ILE A 30 -45.32 -6.73 34.19
N ASP A 31 -46.20 -6.43 35.15
CA ASP A 31 -46.17 -5.17 35.89
C ASP A 31 -44.93 -5.16 36.80
N PRO A 32 -43.99 -4.23 36.63
CA PRO A 32 -42.74 -4.23 37.38
C PRO A 32 -42.93 -3.90 38.87
N SER A 33 -44.08 -3.36 39.27
CA SER A 33 -44.34 -3.00 40.67
C SER A 33 -44.67 -4.20 41.55
N ASP A 34 -45.27 -5.25 40.98
CA ASP A 34 -45.76 -6.42 41.72
C ASP A 34 -45.38 -7.77 41.06
N GLY A 35 -44.79 -7.76 39.86
CA GLY A 35 -44.38 -8.95 39.13
C GLY A 35 -45.53 -9.74 38.50
N GLN A 36 -46.76 -9.21 38.50
CA GLN A 36 -47.93 -9.93 37.98
C GLN A 36 -48.06 -9.81 36.46
N LEU A 37 -48.53 -10.89 35.83
CA LEU A 37 -48.93 -10.87 34.43
C LEU A 37 -50.21 -10.05 34.25
N VAL A 38 -50.11 -8.99 33.46
CA VAL A 38 -51.24 -8.21 33.01
C VAL A 38 -51.53 -8.54 31.55
N VAL A 39 -52.81 -8.76 31.25
CA VAL A 39 -53.30 -9.00 29.90
C VAL A 39 -54.20 -7.81 29.52
N SER A 40 -53.84 -7.11 28.45
CA SER A 40 -54.73 -6.10 27.88
C SER A 40 -55.71 -6.73 26.90
N VAL A 41 -56.99 -6.40 27.08
CA VAL A 41 -58.10 -6.95 26.28
C VAL A 41 -59.03 -5.85 25.82
N TYR A 42 -59.67 -6.09 24.68
CA TYR A 42 -60.70 -5.23 24.13
C TYR A 42 -62.09 -5.76 24.50
N GLY A 43 -62.87 -4.96 25.23
CA GLY A 43 -64.23 -5.29 25.65
C GLY A 43 -64.32 -6.10 26.96
N GLU A 44 -65.45 -5.93 27.66
CA GLU A 44 -65.68 -6.55 28.98
C GLU A 44 -65.91 -8.07 28.92
N GLY A 45 -66.36 -8.60 27.78
CA GLY A 45 -66.57 -10.05 27.62
C GLY A 45 -65.25 -10.83 27.71
N ALA A 46 -64.21 -10.35 27.02
CA ALA A 46 -62.86 -10.92 27.09
C ALA A 46 -62.20 -10.65 28.46
N ALA A 47 -62.51 -9.51 29.09
CA ALA A 47 -62.02 -9.17 30.43
C ALA A 47 -62.48 -10.17 31.48
N GLU A 48 -63.74 -10.58 31.42
CA GLU A 48 -64.29 -11.56 32.36
C GLU A 48 -63.61 -12.94 32.22
N GLN A 49 -63.36 -13.38 30.98
CA GLN A 49 -62.67 -14.65 30.72
C GLN A 49 -61.23 -14.65 31.27
N VAL A 50 -60.52 -13.52 31.15
CA VAL A 50 -59.15 -13.44 31.67
C VAL A 50 -59.11 -13.30 33.20
N ARG A 51 -60.09 -12.60 33.81
CA ARG A 51 -60.24 -12.57 35.28
C ARG A 51 -60.51 -13.96 35.85
N GLN A 52 -61.33 -14.77 35.18
CA GLN A 52 -61.61 -16.16 35.57
C GLN A 52 -60.37 -17.05 35.50
N SER A 53 -59.41 -16.74 34.61
CA SER A 53 -58.08 -17.36 34.61
C SER A 53 -57.12 -16.81 35.68
N GLY A 54 -57.58 -15.99 36.63
CA GLY A 54 -56.73 -15.47 37.71
C GLY A 54 -55.62 -14.51 37.27
N SER A 55 -55.68 -13.99 36.05
CA SER A 55 -54.72 -13.00 35.52
C SER A 55 -55.26 -11.58 35.70
N ARG A 56 -54.36 -10.60 35.90
CA ARG A 56 -54.74 -9.19 36.01
C ARG A 56 -55.14 -8.67 34.63
N VAL A 57 -56.28 -8.01 34.55
CA VAL A 57 -56.84 -7.52 33.28
C VAL A 57 -56.75 -6.01 33.20
N GLN A 58 -56.33 -5.52 32.04
CA GLN A 58 -56.51 -4.14 31.66
C GLN A 58 -57.45 -4.07 30.46
N VAL A 59 -58.63 -3.48 30.64
CA VAL A 59 -59.53 -3.21 29.52
C VAL A 59 -59.01 -1.98 28.77
N VAL A 60 -58.83 -2.10 27.46
CA VAL A 60 -58.32 -1.03 26.61
C VAL A 60 -59.35 -0.61 25.57
N SER A 61 -59.21 0.62 25.09
CA SER A 61 -60.17 1.26 24.18
C SER A 61 -60.00 0.90 22.70
N ARG A 62 -58.93 0.20 22.33
CA ARG A 62 -58.62 -0.20 20.94
C ARG A 62 -58.39 -1.69 20.83
N GLY A 63 -58.98 -2.30 19.81
CA GLY A 63 -58.86 -3.73 19.54
C GLY A 63 -57.57 -4.10 18.82
N ARG A 64 -57.19 -5.38 18.89
CA ARG A 64 -55.98 -5.89 18.25
C ARG A 64 -56.02 -5.71 16.72
N ALA A 65 -57.16 -6.02 16.09
CA ALA A 65 -57.35 -5.90 14.65
C ALA A 65 -57.20 -4.45 14.14
N GLU A 66 -57.68 -3.47 14.92
CA GLU A 66 -57.53 -2.05 14.61
C GLU A 66 -56.04 -1.65 14.63
N LEU A 67 -55.33 -2.01 15.72
CA LEU A 67 -53.92 -1.70 15.90
C LEU A 67 -53.04 -2.38 14.85
N ASP A 68 -53.30 -3.66 14.51
CA ASP A 68 -52.60 -4.36 13.42
C ASP A 68 -52.85 -3.70 12.05
N GLY A 69 -54.05 -3.14 11.85
CA GLY A 69 -54.37 -2.32 10.68
C GLY A 69 -53.53 -1.05 10.61
N ILE A 70 -53.34 -0.37 11.74
CA ILE A 70 -52.51 0.83 11.84
C ILE A 70 -51.02 0.48 11.65
N VAL A 71 -50.51 -0.59 12.26
CA VAL A 71 -49.14 -1.09 12.07
C VAL A 71 -48.84 -1.31 10.58
N ARG A 72 -49.75 -1.95 9.83
CA ARG A 72 -49.59 -2.17 8.39
C ARG A 72 -49.57 -0.86 7.59
N ARG A 73 -50.45 0.09 7.92
CA ARG A 73 -50.52 1.39 7.24
C ARG A 73 -49.28 2.24 7.53
N VAL A 74 -48.80 2.28 8.78
CA VAL A 74 -47.54 2.92 9.15
C VAL A 74 -46.37 2.26 8.41
N GLY A 75 -46.30 0.92 8.42
CA GLY A 75 -45.26 0.18 7.72
C GLY A 75 -45.19 0.48 6.22
N SER A 76 -46.35 0.67 5.56
CA SER A 76 -46.41 1.00 4.12
C SER A 76 -45.81 2.36 3.75
N ILE A 77 -45.66 3.28 4.72
CA ILE A 77 -45.14 4.64 4.50
C ILE A 77 -43.78 4.87 5.18
N ALA A 78 -43.42 4.03 6.15
CA ALA A 78 -42.19 4.13 6.93
C ALA A 78 -41.08 3.15 6.48
N ALA A 79 -41.38 2.19 5.60
CA ALA A 79 -40.40 1.26 5.04
C ALA A 79 -39.46 1.97 4.05
N GLY A 80 -38.36 2.55 4.55
CA GLY A 80 -37.34 3.23 3.75
C GLY A 80 -36.41 4.10 4.60
N PRO A 81 -35.40 4.76 4.01
CA PRO A 81 -34.46 5.64 4.71
C PRO A 81 -35.11 6.97 5.11
N THR A 82 -36.05 6.90 6.04
CA THR A 82 -36.97 8.01 6.40
C THR A 82 -36.69 8.59 7.78
N GLY A 83 -35.75 8.00 8.51
CA GLY A 83 -35.48 8.30 9.92
C GLY A 83 -36.48 7.68 10.91
N VAL A 84 -37.44 6.87 10.45
CA VAL A 84 -38.23 5.98 11.31
C VAL A 84 -37.40 4.75 11.68
N THR A 85 -37.29 4.43 12.97
CA THR A 85 -36.39 3.40 13.51
C THR A 85 -37.10 2.12 13.94
N SER A 86 -38.37 2.19 14.34
CA SER A 86 -39.22 1.03 14.61
C SER A 86 -40.69 1.42 14.68
N TRP A 87 -41.60 0.45 14.50
CA TRP A 87 -43.02 0.63 14.78
C TRP A 87 -43.65 -0.67 15.26
N GLY A 88 -44.58 -0.59 16.21
CA GLY A 88 -45.24 -1.76 16.77
C GLY A 88 -46.30 -1.41 17.81
N ILE A 89 -47.09 -2.40 18.22
CA ILE A 89 -48.11 -2.21 19.26
C ILE A 89 -47.44 -2.13 20.62
N ASP A 90 -47.73 -1.06 21.37
CA ASP A 90 -47.51 -1.00 22.81
C ASP A 90 -48.80 -1.50 23.49
N PRO A 91 -48.78 -2.71 24.07
CA PRO A 91 -49.97 -3.32 24.66
C PRO A 91 -50.40 -2.65 25.96
N VAL A 92 -49.55 -1.84 26.59
CA VAL A 92 -49.85 -1.13 27.85
C VAL A 92 -50.73 0.09 27.57
N SER A 93 -50.38 0.86 26.54
CA SER A 93 -51.12 2.07 26.15
C SER A 93 -52.19 1.84 25.09
N ALA A 94 -52.23 0.65 24.48
CA ALA A 94 -53.06 0.34 23.31
C ALA A 94 -52.89 1.38 22.19
N GLN A 95 -51.63 1.67 21.88
CA GLN A 95 -51.20 2.55 20.80
C GLN A 95 -50.19 1.83 19.90
N VAL A 96 -50.08 2.24 18.64
CA VAL A 96 -48.93 1.93 17.80
C VAL A 96 -47.84 2.94 18.12
N VAL A 97 -46.75 2.48 18.71
CA VAL A 97 -45.57 3.31 18.96
C VAL A 97 -44.70 3.31 17.73
N VAL A 98 -44.35 4.49 17.24
CA VAL A 98 -43.41 4.69 16.14
C VAL A 98 -42.21 5.45 16.66
N ARG A 99 -41.03 4.84 16.61
CA ARG A 99 -39.78 5.48 17.03
C ARG A 99 -39.08 6.10 15.83
N THR A 100 -38.44 7.24 16.04
CA THR A 100 -37.78 8.06 15.02
C THR A 100 -36.48 8.65 15.55
N VAL A 101 -35.59 9.10 14.67
CA VAL A 101 -34.49 10.02 15.04
C VAL A 101 -34.88 11.47 14.80
N ALA A 102 -34.14 12.41 15.39
CA ALA A 102 -34.38 13.85 15.22
C ALA A 102 -34.36 14.32 13.76
N ALA A 103 -33.59 13.65 12.89
CA ALA A 103 -33.47 13.96 11.47
C ALA A 103 -34.52 13.25 10.58
N ALA A 104 -35.55 12.64 11.17
CA ALA A 104 -36.60 11.98 10.39
C ALA A 104 -37.38 12.97 9.51
N ASP A 105 -37.84 12.48 8.35
CA ASP A 105 -38.62 13.25 7.39
C ASP A 105 -39.86 13.87 8.07
N ALA A 106 -39.92 15.21 8.10
CA ALA A 106 -40.92 15.95 8.83
C ALA A 106 -42.35 15.73 8.28
N ASP A 107 -42.49 15.60 6.95
CA ASP A 107 -43.77 15.38 6.28
C ASP A 107 -44.27 13.96 6.54
N LEU A 108 -43.37 12.98 6.53
CA LEU A 108 -43.69 11.62 6.95
C LEU A 108 -44.12 11.57 8.42
N VAL A 109 -43.36 12.21 9.33
CA VAL A 109 -43.72 12.25 10.75
C VAL A 109 -45.09 12.93 10.95
N ALA A 110 -45.40 13.99 10.19
CA ALA A 110 -46.71 14.61 10.21
C ALA A 110 -47.83 13.65 9.74
N ARG A 111 -47.59 12.88 8.66
CA ARG A 111 -48.52 11.84 8.19
C ARG A 111 -48.73 10.72 9.21
N ILE A 112 -47.67 10.31 9.92
CA ILE A 112 -47.73 9.30 10.99
C ILE A 112 -48.53 9.84 12.20
N ARG A 113 -48.34 11.11 12.57
CA ARG A 113 -49.16 11.77 13.60
C ARG A 113 -50.62 11.95 13.17
N GLY A 114 -50.88 12.01 11.86
CA GLY A 114 -52.23 12.05 11.28
C GLY A 114 -53.11 10.82 11.57
N PHE A 115 -52.54 9.72 12.08
CA PHE A 115 -53.31 8.59 12.61
C PHE A 115 -53.94 8.85 13.98
N GLY A 116 -53.73 10.05 14.55
CA GLY A 116 -54.36 10.52 15.77
C GLY A 116 -53.87 9.80 17.02
N GLU A 117 -54.72 9.76 18.06
CA GLU A 117 -54.37 9.21 19.38
C GLU A 117 -54.01 7.72 19.38
N ALA A 118 -54.27 7.01 18.28
CA ALA A 118 -53.89 5.62 18.12
C ALA A 118 -52.39 5.43 17.84
N VAL A 119 -51.66 6.50 17.49
CA VAL A 119 -50.21 6.46 17.23
C VAL A 119 -49.47 7.39 18.18
N ARG A 120 -48.39 6.89 18.78
CA ARG A 120 -47.46 7.68 19.59
C ARG A 120 -46.09 7.72 18.93
N VAL A 121 -45.65 8.91 18.53
CA VAL A 121 -44.30 9.10 17.98
C VAL A 121 -43.31 9.40 19.10
N VAL A 122 -42.24 8.62 19.16
CA VAL A 122 -41.13 8.79 20.11
C VAL A 122 -39.88 9.15 19.33
N VAL A 123 -39.13 10.15 19.81
CA VAL A 123 -37.84 10.53 19.22
C VAL A 123 -36.74 9.93 20.08
N ASP A 124 -35.99 9.01 19.51
CA ASP A 124 -34.78 8.44 20.11
C ASP A 124 -33.57 9.32 19.76
N ALA A 125 -32.56 9.31 20.64
CA ALA A 125 -31.34 10.09 20.43
C ALA A 125 -30.52 9.61 19.22
N ALA A 126 -30.63 8.33 18.84
CA ALA A 126 -29.92 7.73 17.72
C ALA A 126 -30.72 6.55 17.13
N ALA A 127 -30.45 6.24 15.86
CA ALA A 127 -31.02 5.06 15.22
C ALA A 127 -30.30 3.79 15.71
N PRO A 128 -31.00 2.64 15.82
CA PRO A 128 -30.34 1.37 16.03
C PRO A 128 -29.46 1.06 14.82
N VAL A 129 -28.20 0.74 15.07
CA VAL A 129 -27.24 0.31 14.05
C VAL A 129 -27.12 -1.20 14.14
N GLN A 130 -27.21 -1.90 13.00
CA GLN A 130 -26.76 -3.28 12.96
C GLN A 130 -25.26 -3.30 13.22
N GLN A 131 -24.82 -4.24 14.06
CA GLN A 131 -23.42 -4.47 14.36
C GLN A 131 -22.65 -4.72 13.06
N ALA A 132 -21.59 -3.94 12.83
CA ALA A 132 -20.82 -3.94 11.60
C ALA A 132 -19.33 -3.79 11.90
N GLY A 133 -18.48 -4.31 11.02
CA GLY A 133 -17.04 -4.28 11.19
C GLY A 133 -16.29 -4.90 10.03
N GLU A 134 -14.96 -4.86 10.10
CA GLU A 134 -14.10 -5.52 9.13
C GLU A 134 -13.32 -6.66 9.78
N VAL A 135 -13.32 -7.81 9.12
CA VAL A 135 -12.44 -8.93 9.42
C VAL A 135 -11.09 -8.65 8.76
N ARG A 136 -10.12 -8.24 9.56
CA ARG A 136 -8.75 -7.89 9.16
C ARG A 136 -7.76 -8.86 9.79
N THR A 137 -6.71 -9.24 9.07
CA THR A 137 -5.60 -10.04 9.62
C THR A 137 -5.03 -9.37 10.87
N GLY A 138 -4.85 -10.15 11.93
CA GLY A 138 -4.28 -9.72 13.21
C GLY A 138 -5.27 -9.10 14.20
N SER A 139 -6.51 -8.81 13.78
CA SER A 139 -7.55 -8.32 14.70
C SER A 139 -7.96 -9.41 15.70
N PRO A 140 -8.34 -9.03 16.94
CA PRO A 140 -8.84 -9.99 17.90
C PRO A 140 -10.22 -10.53 17.53
N TRP A 141 -10.48 -11.77 17.93
CA TRP A 141 -11.82 -12.35 17.95
C TRP A 141 -11.95 -13.33 19.15
N TRP A 142 -13.18 -13.59 19.58
CA TRP A 142 -13.50 -14.43 20.73
C TRP A 142 -14.34 -15.65 20.31
N PRO A 143 -13.86 -16.88 20.57
CA PRO A 143 -14.65 -18.10 20.48
C PRO A 143 -15.56 -18.21 21.70
N GLY A 144 -16.86 -17.99 21.54
CA GLY A 144 -17.80 -18.08 22.67
C GLY A 144 -17.42 -17.18 23.85
N SER A 145 -17.22 -17.77 25.02
CA SER A 145 -16.75 -17.10 26.24
C SER A 145 -15.29 -17.39 26.57
N GLU A 146 -14.53 -17.94 25.62
CA GLU A 146 -13.13 -18.30 25.79
C GLU A 146 -12.19 -17.09 25.70
N THR A 147 -10.89 -17.35 25.87
CA THR A 147 -9.85 -16.35 25.64
C THR A 147 -9.78 -16.01 24.15
N TYR A 148 -9.44 -14.76 23.84
CA TYR A 148 -9.35 -14.30 22.46
C TYR A 148 -8.24 -15.01 21.68
N CYS A 149 -8.49 -15.13 20.40
CA CYS A 149 -7.49 -15.43 19.38
C CYS A 149 -7.38 -14.26 18.40
N SER A 150 -6.53 -14.42 17.41
CA SER A 150 -6.31 -13.46 16.34
C SER A 150 -6.83 -14.01 15.01
N VAL A 151 -7.36 -13.11 14.19
CA VAL A 151 -7.79 -13.41 12.82
C VAL A 151 -6.54 -13.65 11.98
N GLY A 152 -6.49 -14.77 11.25
CA GLY A 152 -5.41 -15.09 10.33
C GLY A 152 -5.59 -14.37 9.01
N PHE A 153 -6.50 -14.85 8.18
CA PHE A 153 -6.77 -14.24 6.87
C PHE A 153 -8.24 -14.39 6.49
N GLY A 154 -8.82 -13.33 5.92
CA GLY A 154 -10.13 -13.42 5.27
C GLY A 154 -10.05 -14.33 4.03
N ALA A 155 -11.08 -15.15 3.82
CA ALA A 155 -11.17 -16.05 2.68
C ALA A 155 -12.62 -16.25 2.25
N THR A 156 -12.83 -16.64 1.00
CA THR A 156 -14.15 -17.00 0.45
C THR A 156 -14.18 -18.44 -0.01
N ASP A 157 -15.35 -19.07 0.06
CA ASP A 157 -15.59 -20.34 -0.62
C ASP A 157 -16.09 -20.12 -2.05
N SER A 158 -16.21 -21.21 -2.82
CA SER A 158 -16.70 -21.18 -4.21
C SER A 158 -18.14 -20.66 -4.38
N GLY A 159 -18.94 -20.65 -3.31
CA GLY A 159 -20.30 -20.10 -3.29
C GLY A 159 -20.34 -18.63 -2.89
N GLY A 160 -19.19 -17.98 -2.64
CA GLY A 160 -19.11 -16.60 -2.16
C GLY A 160 -19.36 -16.45 -0.66
N GLY A 161 -19.42 -17.56 0.09
CA GLY A 161 -19.49 -17.53 1.55
C GLY A 161 -18.24 -16.89 2.14
N LYS A 162 -18.42 -15.99 3.11
CA LYS A 162 -17.33 -15.27 3.79
C LYS A 162 -16.79 -16.09 4.96
N HIS A 163 -15.47 -16.20 5.07
CA HIS A 163 -14.77 -16.92 6.13
C HIS A 163 -13.54 -16.15 6.59
N PHE A 164 -13.00 -16.52 7.75
CA PHE A 164 -11.60 -16.28 8.05
C PHE A 164 -10.91 -17.53 8.59
N LEU A 165 -9.63 -17.64 8.26
CA LEU A 165 -8.72 -18.65 8.76
C LEU A 165 -8.14 -18.22 10.10
N THR A 166 -7.92 -19.18 10.99
CA THR A 166 -7.31 -18.98 12.31
C THR A 166 -6.70 -20.31 12.78
N ALA A 167 -6.20 -20.38 14.03
CA ALA A 167 -5.65 -21.62 14.57
C ALA A 167 -6.76 -22.62 14.92
N GLY A 168 -6.47 -23.91 14.75
CA GLY A 168 -7.41 -24.98 15.04
C GLY A 168 -7.74 -25.08 16.51
N HIS A 169 -6.75 -24.89 17.39
CA HIS A 169 -6.97 -24.88 18.83
C HIS A 169 -7.90 -23.74 19.32
N CYS A 170 -8.16 -22.72 18.50
CA CYS A 170 -9.15 -21.66 18.76
C CYS A 170 -10.57 -22.03 18.26
N THR A 171 -10.74 -23.18 17.61
CA THR A 171 -11.97 -23.58 16.91
C THR A 171 -12.41 -25.00 17.24
N ASN A 172 -11.96 -25.55 18.38
CA ASN A 172 -12.22 -26.95 18.76
C ASN A 172 -13.72 -27.27 18.86
N ASP A 173 -14.53 -26.31 19.33
CA ASP A 173 -15.97 -26.49 19.52
C ASP A 173 -16.77 -26.30 18.22
N ALA A 174 -17.56 -27.30 17.86
CA ALA A 174 -18.42 -27.24 16.68
C ALA A 174 -19.55 -26.20 16.83
N ASN A 175 -19.76 -25.41 15.78
CA ASN A 175 -20.82 -24.38 15.70
C ASN A 175 -20.77 -23.31 16.81
N GLN A 176 -19.58 -23.05 17.35
CA GLN A 176 -19.43 -22.07 18.41
C GLN A 176 -19.62 -20.64 17.87
N ALA A 177 -20.29 -19.76 18.62
CA ALA A 177 -20.45 -18.37 18.19
C ALA A 177 -19.11 -17.62 18.22
N ALA A 178 -18.83 -16.81 17.19
CA ALA A 178 -17.63 -16.00 17.08
C ALA A 178 -17.95 -14.52 17.22
N TYR A 179 -17.17 -13.81 18.04
CA TYR A 179 -17.39 -12.41 18.38
C TYR A 179 -16.17 -11.56 18.06
N GLY A 180 -16.39 -10.35 17.55
CA GLY A 180 -15.33 -9.39 17.22
C GLY A 180 -14.96 -8.48 18.39
N GLN A 181 -15.64 -8.62 19.53
CA GLN A 181 -15.41 -7.80 20.71
C GLN A 181 -15.58 -8.64 21.98
N ILE A 182 -14.88 -8.22 23.04
CA ILE A 182 -14.95 -8.82 24.38
C ILE A 182 -16.40 -8.87 24.91
N SER A 183 -16.66 -9.79 25.83
CA SER A 183 -17.96 -9.98 26.49
C SER A 183 -19.09 -10.37 25.53
N GLN A 184 -18.77 -11.15 24.49
CA GLN A 184 -19.73 -11.66 23.50
C GLN A 184 -20.50 -10.55 22.78
N GLN A 185 -19.86 -9.40 22.62
CA GLN A 185 -20.40 -8.29 21.85
C GLN A 185 -19.96 -8.40 20.39
N ASN A 186 -20.73 -7.78 19.50
CA ASN A 186 -20.38 -7.67 18.10
C ASN A 186 -20.18 -9.05 17.44
N ARG A 187 -21.26 -9.84 17.33
CA ARG A 187 -21.20 -11.18 16.72
C ARG A 187 -20.69 -11.03 15.28
N VAL A 188 -19.76 -11.89 14.88
CA VAL A 188 -19.17 -11.95 13.53
C VAL A 188 -19.75 -13.12 12.75
N GLY A 189 -19.92 -14.25 13.43
CA GLY A 189 -20.51 -15.44 12.84
C GLY A 189 -20.30 -16.70 13.67
N THR A 190 -19.93 -17.80 13.02
CA THR A 190 -19.91 -19.14 13.61
C THR A 190 -18.60 -19.86 13.33
N SER A 191 -17.88 -20.21 14.38
CA SER A 191 -16.66 -21.02 14.37
C SER A 191 -16.99 -22.50 14.14
N ASN A 192 -16.12 -23.18 13.39
CA ASN A 192 -16.16 -24.62 13.17
C ASN A 192 -17.55 -25.16 12.76
N VAL A 193 -18.14 -24.57 11.71
CA VAL A 193 -19.48 -24.95 11.23
C VAL A 193 -19.52 -26.45 10.90
N GLY A 194 -20.47 -27.16 11.49
CA GLY A 194 -20.66 -28.60 11.30
C GLY A 194 -19.57 -29.48 11.93
N GLY A 195 -18.61 -28.92 12.67
CA GLY A 195 -17.56 -29.66 13.35
C GLY A 195 -16.42 -30.17 12.45
N SER A 196 -16.43 -29.85 11.15
CA SER A 196 -15.44 -30.33 10.18
C SER A 196 -14.46 -29.24 9.73
N ARG A 197 -14.44 -28.11 10.42
CA ARG A 197 -13.77 -26.86 10.05
C ARG A 197 -12.70 -26.48 11.08
N SER A 198 -12.17 -27.47 11.78
CA SER A 198 -11.08 -27.35 12.75
C SER A 198 -10.15 -28.56 12.67
N VAL A 199 -8.85 -28.32 12.77
CA VAL A 199 -7.80 -29.32 12.94
C VAL A 199 -6.88 -28.84 14.05
N ASN A 200 -6.84 -29.55 15.16
CA ASN A 200 -5.88 -29.37 16.25
C ASN A 200 -5.36 -30.76 16.63
N ALA A 201 -4.55 -31.32 15.74
CA ALA A 201 -4.17 -32.72 15.76
C ALA A 201 -2.85 -32.92 15.00
N ARG A 202 -2.42 -34.18 14.84
CA ARG A 202 -1.21 -34.55 14.08
C ARG A 202 -1.15 -33.92 12.69
N GLU A 203 -2.30 -33.80 12.04
CA GLU A 203 -2.44 -33.21 10.71
C GLU A 203 -2.06 -31.72 10.65
N GLY A 204 -2.28 -30.94 11.72
CA GLY A 204 -2.06 -29.50 11.68
C GLY A 204 -2.74 -28.74 12.83
N ASP A 205 -2.58 -27.42 12.83
CA ASP A 205 -3.26 -26.48 13.74
C ASP A 205 -3.90 -25.33 12.94
N MET A 206 -5.09 -25.59 12.40
CA MET A 206 -5.81 -24.68 11.50
C MET A 206 -7.32 -24.79 11.71
N GLY A 207 -8.02 -23.67 11.56
CA GLY A 207 -9.47 -23.60 11.73
C GLY A 207 -10.10 -22.54 10.85
N VAL A 208 -11.41 -22.68 10.65
CA VAL A 208 -12.23 -21.76 9.85
C VAL A 208 -13.40 -21.25 10.68
N VAL A 209 -13.60 -19.94 10.61
CA VAL A 209 -14.78 -19.27 11.14
C VAL A 209 -15.59 -18.71 9.98
N ALA A 210 -16.87 -19.08 9.91
CA ALA A 210 -17.80 -18.53 8.94
C ALA A 210 -18.28 -17.14 9.39
N VAL A 211 -18.16 -16.14 8.52
CA VAL A 211 -18.60 -14.77 8.76
C VAL A 211 -20.03 -14.62 8.25
N THR A 212 -20.98 -14.92 9.12
CA THR A 212 -22.41 -15.01 8.75
C THR A 212 -23.17 -13.71 8.94
N GLU A 213 -22.66 -12.79 9.75
CA GLU A 213 -23.35 -11.52 10.01
C GLU A 213 -23.18 -10.56 8.83
N ALA A 214 -24.29 -9.97 8.37
CA ALA A 214 -24.32 -9.17 7.15
C ALA A 214 -23.48 -7.88 7.26
N GLY A 215 -23.43 -7.28 8.45
CA GLY A 215 -22.66 -6.05 8.71
C GLY A 215 -21.14 -6.24 8.71
N TRP A 216 -20.64 -7.47 8.63
CA TRP A 216 -19.20 -7.74 8.64
C TRP A 216 -18.64 -7.93 7.24
N ALA A 217 -17.67 -7.12 6.86
CA ALA A 217 -16.95 -7.27 5.59
C ALA A 217 -15.62 -7.99 5.79
N LEU A 218 -15.20 -8.79 4.81
CA LEU A 218 -13.82 -9.28 4.76
C LEU A 218 -12.93 -8.18 4.20
N SER A 219 -11.74 -8.01 4.76
CA SER A 219 -10.77 -7.02 4.31
C SER A 219 -9.44 -7.71 3.98
N PRO A 220 -8.80 -7.39 2.84
CA PRO A 220 -7.45 -7.86 2.56
C PRO A 220 -6.39 -7.10 3.37
N SER A 221 -6.76 -6.06 4.11
CA SER A 221 -5.83 -5.26 4.90
C SER A 221 -5.39 -6.01 6.17
N VAL A 222 -4.11 -5.81 6.51
CA VAL A 222 -3.50 -6.33 7.72
C VAL A 222 -3.47 -5.25 8.79
N ASN A 223 -3.88 -5.60 10.02
CA ASN A 223 -3.68 -4.72 11.16
C ASN A 223 -2.19 -4.74 11.56
N THR A 224 -1.42 -3.75 11.13
CA THR A 224 0.01 -3.63 11.46
C THR A 224 0.27 -2.86 12.76
N TRP A 225 -0.79 -2.55 13.53
CA TRP A 225 -0.71 -1.93 14.85
C TRP A 225 0.07 -0.60 14.89
N GLY A 226 -0.08 0.21 13.84
CA GLY A 226 0.64 1.48 13.67
C GLY A 226 1.91 1.37 12.81
N GLY A 227 2.22 0.18 12.30
CA GLY A 227 3.20 0.00 11.23
C GLY A 227 2.69 0.48 9.86
N GLY A 228 3.53 0.32 8.83
CA GLY A 228 3.14 0.62 7.44
C GLY A 228 1.92 -0.18 7.00
N ALA A 229 1.16 0.34 6.03
CA ALA A 229 0.02 -0.36 5.46
C ALA A 229 0.47 -1.64 4.74
N VAL A 230 -0.22 -2.75 4.98
CA VAL A 230 0.02 -4.03 4.30
C VAL A 230 -1.32 -4.58 3.84
N THR A 231 -1.39 -4.95 2.56
CA THR A 231 -2.55 -5.59 1.93
C THR A 231 -2.13 -6.97 1.45
N VAL A 232 -2.90 -7.99 1.81
CA VAL A 232 -2.68 -9.36 1.38
C VAL A 232 -2.95 -9.46 -0.12
N ALA A 233 -1.96 -9.90 -0.89
CA ALA A 233 -2.05 -9.98 -2.35
C ALA A 233 -1.79 -11.39 -2.89
N GLY A 234 -1.89 -12.39 -2.03
CA GLY A 234 -1.71 -13.82 -2.36
C GLY A 234 -1.10 -14.58 -1.19
N PHE A 235 -0.69 -15.83 -1.45
CA PHE A 235 0.07 -16.63 -0.50
C PHE A 235 1.27 -17.29 -1.14
N VAL A 236 2.25 -17.62 -0.30
CA VAL A 236 3.47 -18.35 -0.67
C VAL A 236 3.77 -19.41 0.38
N GLU A 237 4.53 -20.42 0.00
CA GLU A 237 5.07 -21.40 0.95
C GLU A 237 6.23 -20.80 1.76
N PRO A 238 6.41 -21.22 3.02
CA PRO A 238 7.52 -20.76 3.82
C PRO A 238 8.86 -21.32 3.29
N VAL A 239 9.88 -20.46 3.23
CA VAL A 239 11.25 -20.86 2.89
C VAL A 239 12.20 -20.40 3.99
N VAL A 240 13.08 -21.30 4.44
CA VAL A 240 14.09 -21.01 5.47
C VAL A 240 14.94 -19.79 5.06
N GLY A 241 15.14 -18.88 6.00
CA GLY A 241 15.89 -17.63 5.82
C GLY A 241 15.04 -16.43 5.37
N GLN A 242 13.82 -16.65 4.86
CA GLN A 242 12.92 -15.56 4.46
C GLN A 242 12.61 -14.64 5.65
N SER A 243 12.66 -13.33 5.39
CA SER A 243 12.12 -12.34 6.30
C SER A 243 10.61 -12.52 6.38
N THR A 244 10.07 -12.59 7.60
CA THR A 244 8.64 -12.77 7.84
C THR A 244 8.20 -11.92 9.00
N CYS A 245 6.96 -11.43 8.95
CA CYS A 245 6.32 -10.69 10.03
C CYS A 245 4.99 -11.34 10.37
N HIS A 246 4.58 -11.26 11.63
CA HIS A 246 3.26 -11.69 12.04
C HIS A 246 2.48 -10.54 12.66
N SER A 247 1.16 -10.60 12.52
CA SER A 247 0.23 -9.75 13.25
C SER A 247 -0.66 -10.57 14.17
N GLY A 248 -0.66 -10.21 15.46
CA GLY A 248 -1.52 -10.79 16.48
C GLY A 248 -1.97 -9.76 17.52
N ASN A 249 -2.99 -10.10 18.29
CA ASN A 249 -3.59 -9.19 19.25
C ASN A 249 -2.69 -8.85 20.46
N THR A 250 -1.74 -9.72 20.82
CA THR A 250 -0.96 -9.57 22.05
C THR A 250 0.40 -8.96 21.78
N SER A 251 1.23 -9.60 20.96
CA SER A 251 2.56 -9.08 20.61
C SER A 251 2.55 -8.09 19.46
N LYS A 252 1.39 -7.86 18.84
CA LYS A 252 1.16 -6.85 17.80
C LYS A 252 1.87 -7.22 16.50
N TRP A 253 2.75 -6.37 15.99
CA TRP A 253 3.50 -6.60 14.75
C TRP A 253 4.94 -6.98 15.08
N GLN A 254 5.32 -8.24 14.82
CA GLN A 254 6.68 -8.72 15.09
C GLN A 254 7.28 -9.40 13.89
N CYS A 255 8.54 -9.08 13.60
CA CYS A 255 9.27 -9.58 12.45
C CYS A 255 10.49 -10.39 12.84
N GLY A 256 10.88 -11.32 11.97
CA GLY A 256 12.00 -12.21 12.15
C GLY A 256 12.31 -12.96 10.86
N ARG A 257 12.86 -14.15 10.98
CA ARG A 257 13.16 -15.03 9.85
C ARG A 257 12.62 -16.42 10.08
N VAL A 258 12.20 -17.09 9.01
CA VAL A 258 11.89 -18.52 9.03
C VAL A 258 13.18 -19.29 9.32
N THR A 259 13.17 -20.15 10.35
CA THR A 259 14.34 -20.93 10.78
C THR A 259 14.24 -22.39 10.37
N ALA A 260 13.04 -22.96 10.34
CA ALA A 260 12.80 -24.31 9.83
C ALA A 260 11.38 -24.45 9.25
N VAL A 261 11.20 -25.46 8.41
CA VAL A 261 9.90 -25.88 7.83
C VAL A 261 9.70 -27.37 8.05
N ASN A 262 8.47 -27.86 7.92
CA ASN A 262 8.10 -29.25 8.12
C ASN A 262 8.55 -29.83 9.48
N GLN A 263 8.35 -29.05 10.54
CA GLN A 263 8.69 -29.40 11.91
C GLN A 263 7.53 -30.14 12.58
N THR A 264 7.87 -31.14 13.37
CA THR A 264 6.94 -31.77 14.30
C THR A 264 7.07 -31.09 15.66
N ILE A 265 5.98 -30.54 16.17
CA ILE A 265 5.92 -29.86 17.45
C ILE A 265 5.07 -30.66 18.41
N ASN A 266 5.63 -30.93 19.59
CA ASN A 266 4.90 -31.56 20.68
C ASN A 266 4.55 -30.49 21.72
N TYR A 267 3.28 -30.08 21.77
CA TYR A 267 2.76 -29.13 22.74
C TYR A 267 2.44 -29.77 24.11
N GLY A 268 2.73 -31.07 24.28
CA GLY A 268 2.41 -31.87 25.46
C GLY A 268 0.97 -32.37 25.48
N SER A 269 0.01 -31.53 25.08
CA SER A 269 -1.40 -31.90 24.89
C SER A 269 -1.68 -32.50 23.51
N VAL A 270 -0.94 -32.06 22.50
CA VAL A 270 -1.09 -32.48 21.10
C VAL A 270 0.28 -32.47 20.41
N VAL A 271 0.46 -33.40 19.49
CA VAL A 271 1.59 -33.41 18.55
C VAL A 271 1.06 -32.96 17.20
N VAL A 272 1.72 -31.98 16.58
CA VAL A 272 1.33 -31.40 15.29
C VAL A 272 2.52 -31.47 14.34
N GLU A 273 2.29 -31.88 13.11
CA GLU A 273 3.33 -32.00 12.07
C GLU A 273 3.21 -30.88 11.02
N GLY A 274 4.21 -30.75 10.15
CA GLY A 274 4.16 -29.81 9.02
C GLY A 274 4.40 -28.33 9.35
N LEU A 275 4.68 -27.99 10.61
CA LEU A 275 4.78 -26.59 11.05
C LEU A 275 6.09 -25.92 10.64
N ALA A 276 6.09 -24.59 10.58
CA ALA A 276 7.30 -23.78 10.40
C ALA A 276 7.65 -23.03 11.68
N THR A 277 8.95 -22.77 11.88
CA THR A 277 9.46 -22.02 13.02
C THR A 277 10.15 -20.74 12.57
N THR A 278 10.16 -19.72 13.43
CA THR A 278 10.74 -18.40 13.13
C THR A 278 11.47 -17.82 14.33
N THR A 279 12.31 -16.81 14.07
CA THR A 279 12.97 -15.99 15.12
C THR A 279 12.08 -14.86 15.68
N ALA A 280 10.89 -14.64 15.12
CA ALA A 280 10.01 -13.58 15.60
C ALA A 280 9.40 -13.99 16.95
N CYS A 281 9.21 -13.04 17.84
CA CYS A 281 8.61 -13.28 19.15
C CYS A 281 7.07 -13.37 19.04
N SER A 282 6.41 -14.03 20.00
CA SER A 282 4.94 -14.12 20.08
C SER A 282 4.49 -14.36 21.52
N LYS A 283 3.22 -14.10 21.81
CA LYS A 283 2.60 -14.31 23.13
C LYS A 283 1.24 -14.98 22.99
N GLY A 284 0.75 -15.57 24.10
CA GLY A 284 -0.63 -16.05 24.19
C GLY A 284 -1.63 -14.97 23.76
N GLY A 285 -2.58 -15.34 22.91
CA GLY A 285 -3.54 -14.43 22.28
C GLY A 285 -3.17 -13.98 20.86
N ASP A 286 -1.93 -14.21 20.40
CA ASP A 286 -1.54 -14.09 18.99
C ASP A 286 -2.02 -15.29 18.15
N SER A 287 -2.47 -16.37 18.81
CA SER A 287 -2.95 -17.61 18.19
C SER A 287 -3.90 -17.34 17.04
N GLY A 288 -3.61 -17.96 15.90
CA GLY A 288 -4.36 -17.81 14.65
C GLY A 288 -4.00 -16.59 13.81
N GLY A 289 -3.26 -15.61 14.36
CA GLY A 289 -2.82 -14.40 13.66
C GLY A 289 -2.00 -14.70 12.40
N GLY A 290 -2.10 -13.82 11.41
CA GLY A 290 -1.48 -14.04 10.10
C GLY A 290 0.02 -13.75 10.09
N TRP A 291 0.79 -14.66 9.48
CA TRP A 291 2.19 -14.51 9.11
C TRP A 291 2.31 -14.11 7.64
N LEU A 292 3.17 -13.14 7.35
CA LEU A 292 3.39 -12.60 6.02
C LEU A 292 4.87 -12.59 5.62
N VAL A 293 5.12 -12.74 4.32
CA VAL A 293 6.38 -12.43 3.64
C VAL A 293 6.07 -11.31 2.66
N GLY A 294 6.45 -10.07 3.01
CA GLY A 294 5.98 -8.89 2.28
C GLY A 294 4.46 -8.77 2.34
N ASP A 295 3.82 -8.79 1.18
CA ASP A 295 2.37 -8.73 0.96
C ASP A 295 1.71 -10.12 0.81
N LYS A 296 2.49 -11.21 0.93
CA LYS A 296 1.98 -12.58 0.77
C LYS A 296 1.76 -13.25 2.12
N ALA A 297 0.59 -13.86 2.29
CA ALA A 297 0.31 -14.73 3.41
C ALA A 297 1.22 -15.96 3.37
N VAL A 298 1.80 -16.34 4.50
CA VAL A 298 2.65 -17.54 4.63
C VAL A 298 2.14 -18.52 5.67
N GLY A 299 1.45 -18.05 6.73
CA GLY A 299 1.00 -18.96 7.78
C GLY A 299 0.05 -18.39 8.82
N LEU A 300 -0.50 -19.28 9.64
CA LEU A 300 -1.39 -19.00 10.77
C LEU A 300 -0.61 -19.29 12.05
N HIS A 301 -0.55 -18.33 12.98
CA HIS A 301 0.21 -18.52 14.22
C HIS A 301 -0.37 -19.68 15.04
N SER A 302 0.47 -20.64 15.42
CA SER A 302 0.05 -21.82 16.20
C SER A 302 0.49 -21.71 17.66
N GLY A 303 1.74 -21.32 17.90
CA GLY A 303 2.24 -21.10 19.26
C GLY A 303 3.72 -20.74 19.31
N GLY A 304 4.34 -20.85 20.47
CA GLY A 304 5.76 -20.54 20.66
C GLY A 304 6.15 -20.44 22.12
N GLN A 305 7.41 -20.12 22.38
CA GLN A 305 7.98 -20.03 23.73
C GLN A 305 7.46 -18.81 24.55
N SER A 306 6.50 -18.05 24.02
CA SER A 306 5.71 -17.03 24.74
C SER A 306 6.53 -15.91 25.38
N SER A 307 7.62 -15.47 24.75
CA SER A 307 8.48 -14.36 25.20
C SER A 307 8.57 -13.27 24.12
N CYS A 308 8.73 -12.01 24.52
CA CYS A 308 9.01 -10.87 23.63
C CYS A 308 9.91 -9.83 24.34
N GLU A 309 10.98 -10.31 24.98
CA GLU A 309 12.01 -9.48 25.60
C GLU A 309 13.08 -9.12 24.54
N PRO A 310 13.58 -7.86 24.46
CA PRO A 310 14.67 -7.50 23.58
C PRO A 310 15.94 -8.31 23.88
N GLY A 311 16.43 -9.09 22.89
CA GLY A 311 17.64 -9.90 23.04
C GLY A 311 17.44 -11.31 23.62
N GLY A 312 16.20 -11.78 23.77
CA GLY A 312 15.92 -13.17 24.15
C GLY A 312 16.44 -14.15 23.10
N ALA A 313 17.36 -15.04 23.49
CA ALA A 313 18.02 -15.99 22.59
C ALA A 313 17.11 -17.12 22.06
N ASP A 314 15.86 -17.20 22.53
CA ASP A 314 14.94 -18.32 22.29
C ASP A 314 13.56 -17.84 21.77
N ASN A 315 13.52 -16.92 20.80
CA ASN A 315 12.25 -16.59 20.13
C ASN A 315 11.97 -17.65 19.06
N GLN A 316 11.35 -18.77 19.44
CA GLN A 316 10.85 -19.78 18.50
C GLN A 316 9.32 -19.70 18.38
N SER A 317 8.84 -18.82 17.50
CA SER A 317 7.41 -18.81 17.14
C SER A 317 7.14 -19.80 16.04
N ILE A 318 5.99 -20.46 16.12
CA ILE A 318 5.56 -21.55 15.28
C ILE A 318 4.31 -21.12 14.51
N PHE A 319 4.25 -21.46 13.22
CA PHE A 319 3.07 -21.24 12.42
C PHE A 319 2.74 -22.44 11.54
N GLN A 320 1.44 -22.61 11.30
CA GLN A 320 0.85 -23.53 10.34
C GLN A 320 0.88 -22.88 8.95
N PRO A 321 1.46 -23.51 7.91
CA PRO A 321 1.39 -22.99 6.55
C PRO A 321 -0.06 -22.74 6.10
N VAL A 322 -0.33 -21.54 5.58
CA VAL A 322 -1.71 -21.13 5.23
C VAL A 322 -2.25 -21.86 4.00
N GLY A 323 -1.36 -22.28 3.10
CA GLY A 323 -1.71 -23.02 1.89
C GLY A 323 -2.43 -24.34 2.19
N GLU A 324 -2.06 -25.02 3.28
CA GLU A 324 -2.70 -26.27 3.70
C GLU A 324 -4.16 -26.05 4.09
N ALA A 325 -4.45 -25.01 4.87
CA ALA A 325 -5.80 -24.66 5.28
C ALA A 325 -6.68 -24.28 4.08
N LEU A 326 -6.16 -23.44 3.18
CA LEU A 326 -6.85 -23.03 1.95
C LEU A 326 -7.22 -24.25 1.10
N LYS A 327 -6.26 -25.16 0.89
CA LYS A 327 -6.45 -26.38 0.11
C LYS A 327 -7.43 -27.35 0.76
N LYS A 328 -7.30 -27.60 2.07
CA LYS A 328 -8.14 -28.55 2.82
C LYS A 328 -9.62 -28.20 2.71
N TRP A 329 -9.93 -26.91 2.74
CA TRP A 329 -11.30 -26.41 2.84
C TRP A 329 -11.83 -25.74 1.57
N GLY A 330 -11.05 -25.77 0.47
CA GLY A 330 -11.44 -25.18 -0.81
C GLY A 330 -11.69 -23.67 -0.71
N LEU A 331 -10.85 -22.97 0.05
CA LEU A 331 -10.99 -21.55 0.30
C LEU A 331 -10.01 -20.73 -0.56
N THR A 332 -10.46 -19.56 -0.99
CA THR A 332 -9.66 -18.58 -1.73
C THR A 332 -9.41 -17.38 -0.83
N LEU A 333 -8.15 -16.94 -0.70
CA LEU A 333 -7.86 -15.75 0.09
C LEU A 333 -8.58 -14.52 -0.45
N VAL A 334 -9.06 -13.67 0.45
CA VAL A 334 -9.41 -12.29 0.10
C VAL A 334 -8.11 -11.53 -0.11
N THR A 335 -7.86 -11.18 -1.36
CA THR A 335 -6.69 -10.43 -1.77
C THR A 335 -7.08 -9.05 -2.28
N GLY A 336 -6.24 -8.06 -2.04
CA GLY A 336 -6.31 -6.75 -2.66
C GLY A 336 -5.08 -6.49 -3.52
N ASP A 337 -5.15 -5.48 -4.37
CA ASP A 337 -3.94 -4.90 -4.96
C ASP A 337 -3.09 -4.34 -3.79
N PRO A 338 -1.78 -4.65 -3.68
CA PRO A 338 -0.91 -4.09 -2.63
C PRO A 338 -1.03 -2.58 -2.51
N GLY A 339 -1.36 -1.91 -3.61
CA GLY A 339 -1.70 -0.51 -3.68
C GLY A 339 -3.18 -0.23 -3.64
N GLY A 340 -3.98 -0.82 -2.74
CA GLY A 340 -5.42 -0.51 -2.59
C GLY A 340 -5.74 0.98 -2.37
N ASP A 341 -4.73 1.82 -2.31
CA ASP A 341 -4.76 3.23 -2.62
C ASP A 341 -5.14 3.48 -4.10
N THR A 342 -6.36 4.00 -4.29
CA THR A 342 -6.84 4.47 -5.61
C THR A 342 -6.71 5.97 -5.77
N GLU A 343 -6.18 6.67 -4.76
CA GLU A 343 -6.04 8.12 -4.77
C GLU A 343 -4.72 8.48 -5.46
N ALA A 344 -4.78 9.40 -6.40
CA ALA A 344 -3.55 9.88 -7.03
C ALA A 344 -2.88 10.93 -6.12
N PRO A 345 -1.54 10.98 -6.07
CA PRO A 345 -0.83 12.03 -5.38
C PRO A 345 -1.24 13.42 -5.86
N SER A 346 -1.10 14.42 -4.98
CA SER A 346 -1.31 15.81 -5.36
C SER A 346 -0.33 16.25 -6.44
N VAL A 347 -0.74 17.23 -7.26
CA VAL A 347 0.10 17.75 -8.34
C VAL A 347 1.33 18.45 -7.75
N PRO A 348 2.56 18.09 -8.18
CA PRO A 348 3.77 18.78 -7.74
C PRO A 348 3.70 20.30 -8.02
N GLY A 349 3.95 21.10 -6.99
CA GLY A 349 3.93 22.56 -7.07
C GLY A 349 5.26 23.16 -7.53
N ASN A 350 5.25 24.43 -7.96
CA ASN A 350 6.45 25.27 -8.14
C ASN A 350 7.60 24.61 -8.94
N LEU A 351 7.25 23.91 -10.02
CA LEU A 351 8.25 23.39 -10.96
C LEU A 351 9.05 24.54 -11.57
N ARG A 352 10.37 24.48 -11.45
CA ARG A 352 11.29 25.52 -11.91
C ARG A 352 12.61 24.93 -12.40
N ALA A 353 13.25 25.63 -13.34
CA ALA A 353 14.64 25.36 -13.69
C ALA A 353 15.58 25.96 -12.64
N THR A 354 16.53 25.17 -12.16
CA THR A 354 17.51 25.55 -11.14
C THR A 354 18.92 25.72 -11.69
N GLY A 355 19.17 25.25 -12.92
CA GLY A 355 20.43 25.44 -13.62
C GLY A 355 20.33 25.00 -15.08
N VAL A 356 21.12 25.63 -15.95
CA VAL A 356 21.18 25.30 -17.39
C VAL A 356 22.64 25.20 -17.84
N THR A 357 22.94 24.20 -18.67
CA THR A 357 24.20 24.10 -19.42
C THR A 357 23.89 24.09 -20.91
N SER A 358 24.91 23.93 -21.75
CA SER A 358 24.72 23.74 -23.19
C SER A 358 24.10 22.39 -23.56
N SER A 359 23.99 21.45 -22.62
CA SER A 359 23.49 20.09 -22.88
C SER A 359 22.61 19.50 -21.78
N SER A 360 22.24 20.30 -20.76
CA SER A 360 21.40 19.84 -19.66
C SER A 360 20.58 20.96 -19.02
N VAL A 361 19.49 20.59 -18.38
CA VAL A 361 18.65 21.46 -17.55
C VAL A 361 18.42 20.76 -16.20
N ALA A 362 18.75 21.43 -15.10
CA ALA A 362 18.41 21.01 -13.75
C ALA A 362 17.04 21.58 -13.36
N LEU A 363 16.20 20.75 -12.75
CA LEU A 363 14.82 21.05 -12.37
C LEU A 363 14.62 20.79 -10.87
N GLY A 364 13.76 21.58 -10.24
CA GLY A 364 13.28 21.37 -8.88
C GLY A 364 11.81 21.73 -8.74
N TRP A 365 11.12 21.13 -7.77
CA TRP A 365 9.69 21.34 -7.50
C TRP A 365 9.40 21.19 -6.00
N ASP A 366 8.18 21.51 -5.60
CA ASP A 366 7.69 21.28 -4.25
C ASP A 366 7.13 19.85 -4.14
N ALA A 367 7.29 19.22 -2.96
CA ALA A 367 6.86 17.85 -2.75
C ALA A 367 5.34 17.69 -2.92
N ALA A 368 4.93 16.64 -3.62
CA ALA A 368 3.55 16.19 -3.61
C ALA A 368 3.21 15.49 -2.29
N THR A 369 1.93 15.41 -1.99
CA THR A 369 1.36 14.72 -0.83
C THR A 369 0.37 13.68 -1.30
N ASP A 370 0.24 12.61 -0.54
CA ASP A 370 -0.63 11.50 -0.84
C ASP A 370 -1.15 10.88 0.47
N ASN A 371 -2.26 10.15 0.41
CA ASN A 371 -2.89 9.53 1.58
C ASN A 371 -2.06 8.35 2.15
N VAL A 372 -1.27 7.66 1.31
CA VAL A 372 -0.39 6.54 1.68
C VAL A 372 1.08 6.93 1.51
N GLY A 373 1.44 7.56 0.40
CA GLY A 373 2.76 8.15 0.22
C GLY A 373 3.25 8.22 -1.23
N VAL A 374 4.00 9.28 -1.52
CA VAL A 374 4.66 9.48 -2.81
C VAL A 374 5.98 8.72 -2.85
N THR A 375 6.18 7.89 -3.88
CA THR A 375 7.41 7.08 -4.06
C THR A 375 8.36 7.68 -5.09
N GLY A 376 7.91 8.62 -5.92
CA GLY A 376 8.79 9.35 -6.82
C GLY A 376 8.08 10.26 -7.79
N TYR A 377 8.85 10.74 -8.76
CA TYR A 377 8.44 11.72 -9.76
C TYR A 377 8.96 11.35 -11.14
N ASP A 378 8.16 11.61 -12.16
CA ASP A 378 8.52 11.50 -13.57
C ASP A 378 8.50 12.88 -14.23
N VAL A 379 9.58 13.22 -14.92
CA VAL A 379 9.71 14.43 -15.71
C VAL A 379 9.43 14.11 -17.17
N TYR A 380 8.50 14.86 -17.75
CA TYR A 380 8.05 14.68 -19.12
C TYR A 380 8.50 15.82 -20.01
N ARG A 381 8.83 15.49 -21.26
CA ARG A 381 8.99 16.42 -22.37
C ARG A 381 8.01 16.02 -23.47
N GLY A 382 6.89 16.72 -23.58
CA GLY A 382 5.74 16.22 -24.32
C GLY A 382 5.12 15.03 -23.57
N GLU A 383 5.00 13.89 -24.23
CA GLU A 383 4.49 12.64 -23.63
C GLU A 383 5.60 11.68 -23.17
N GLU A 384 6.85 11.96 -23.53
CA GLU A 384 8.02 11.12 -23.21
C GLU A 384 8.53 11.42 -21.79
N VAL A 385 8.74 10.37 -20.98
CA VAL A 385 9.48 10.46 -19.72
C VAL A 385 10.97 10.59 -20.03
N VAL A 386 11.55 11.76 -19.71
CA VAL A 386 12.96 12.07 -19.99
C VAL A 386 13.86 11.91 -18.76
N ALA A 387 13.28 11.86 -17.57
CA ALA A 387 13.98 11.57 -16.32
C ALA A 387 13.00 11.15 -15.21
N SER A 388 13.50 10.41 -14.23
CA SER A 388 12.75 10.03 -13.01
C SER A 388 13.59 10.33 -11.77
N SER A 389 12.94 10.63 -10.65
CA SER A 389 13.60 10.91 -9.36
C SER A 389 12.77 10.37 -8.20
N GLU A 390 13.42 9.97 -7.11
CA GLU A 390 12.77 9.68 -5.82
C GLU A 390 12.66 10.95 -4.95
N GLY A 391 13.43 11.99 -5.27
CA GLY A 391 13.41 13.30 -4.61
C GLY A 391 12.74 14.40 -5.43
N THR A 392 12.77 15.63 -4.93
CA THR A 392 12.09 16.79 -5.54
C THR A 392 12.95 17.59 -6.53
N SER A 393 13.96 16.94 -7.11
CA SER A 393 14.84 17.53 -8.12
C SER A 393 15.45 16.48 -9.02
N VAL A 394 15.81 16.88 -10.25
CA VAL A 394 16.53 16.03 -11.21
C VAL A 394 17.23 16.88 -12.27
N SER A 395 18.25 16.31 -12.92
CA SER A 395 18.91 16.92 -14.09
C SER A 395 18.58 16.12 -15.36
N VAL A 396 18.04 16.80 -16.38
CA VAL A 396 17.78 16.23 -17.71
C VAL A 396 18.99 16.55 -18.59
N ALA A 397 19.71 15.52 -19.05
CA ALA A 397 20.92 15.64 -19.86
C ALA A 397 20.69 15.24 -21.33
N GLY A 398 21.72 15.36 -22.17
CA GLY A 398 21.67 14.96 -23.59
C GLY A 398 20.85 15.90 -24.47
N LEU A 399 20.68 17.15 -24.03
CA LEU A 399 19.94 18.18 -24.75
C LEU A 399 20.82 18.88 -25.79
N ALA A 400 20.21 19.39 -26.86
CA ALA A 400 20.89 20.22 -27.85
C ALA A 400 21.13 21.63 -27.27
N ALA A 401 22.22 22.26 -27.68
CA ALA A 401 22.54 23.63 -27.28
C ALA A 401 21.61 24.67 -27.92
N ASP A 402 21.47 25.83 -27.28
CA ASP A 402 20.63 26.96 -27.72
C ASP A 402 19.18 26.57 -28.08
N THR A 403 18.67 25.53 -27.44
CA THR A 403 17.37 24.93 -27.76
C THR A 403 16.44 25.09 -26.57
N GLU A 404 15.21 25.52 -26.84
CA GLU A 404 14.17 25.67 -25.83
C GLU A 404 13.44 24.35 -25.62
N TYR A 405 13.26 23.99 -24.35
CA TYR A 405 12.58 22.78 -23.92
C TYR A 405 11.47 23.13 -22.94
N SER A 406 10.38 22.36 -23.01
CA SER A 406 9.25 22.44 -22.08
C SER A 406 9.18 21.16 -21.26
N PHE A 407 9.02 21.30 -19.94
CA PHE A 407 8.93 20.18 -19.01
C PHE A 407 7.71 20.29 -18.12
N VAL A 408 7.15 19.14 -17.76
CA VAL A 408 6.18 18.98 -16.67
C VAL A 408 6.61 17.83 -15.77
N VAL A 409 6.15 17.84 -14.53
CA VAL A 409 6.42 16.76 -13.57
C VAL A 409 5.10 16.15 -13.09
N ARG A 410 5.09 14.83 -12.90
CA ARG A 410 4.01 14.09 -12.22
C ARG A 410 4.61 13.31 -11.06
N ALA A 411 3.90 13.29 -9.93
CA ALA A 411 4.20 12.39 -8.82
C ALA A 411 3.59 11.01 -9.08
N ARG A 412 4.20 9.98 -8.49
CA ARG A 412 3.72 8.59 -8.46
C ARG A 412 3.82 8.03 -7.05
N ASP A 413 2.93 7.11 -6.73
CA ASP A 413 2.93 6.36 -5.47
C ASP A 413 3.36 4.90 -5.67
N ALA A 414 3.23 4.08 -4.63
CA ALA A 414 3.51 2.65 -4.68
C ALA A 414 2.41 1.83 -5.38
N ALA A 415 1.19 2.37 -5.46
CA ALA A 415 0.03 1.76 -6.07
C ALA A 415 -0.02 1.93 -7.60
N GLY A 416 0.84 2.79 -8.14
CA GLY A 416 0.90 3.10 -9.56
C GLY A 416 -0.02 4.25 -9.98
N ASN A 417 -0.69 4.94 -9.05
CA ASN A 417 -1.41 6.15 -9.40
C ASN A 417 -0.42 7.27 -9.75
N ARG A 418 -0.87 8.18 -10.60
CA ARG A 418 -0.08 9.31 -11.08
C ARG A 418 -0.87 10.58 -10.91
N SER A 419 -0.22 11.61 -10.37
CA SER A 419 -0.83 12.94 -10.27
C SER A 419 -1.18 13.51 -11.65
N GLY A 420 -1.98 14.58 -11.65
CA GLY A 420 -2.01 15.51 -12.78
C GLY A 420 -0.61 16.10 -13.07
N ALA A 421 -0.42 16.64 -14.26
CA ALA A 421 0.81 17.34 -14.62
C ALA A 421 0.93 18.68 -13.87
N SER A 422 2.15 19.00 -13.42
CA SER A 422 2.47 20.33 -12.91
C SER A 422 2.23 21.42 -13.96
N ALA A 423 2.35 22.69 -13.55
CA ALA A 423 2.54 23.77 -14.50
C ALA A 423 3.78 23.50 -15.37
N VAL A 424 3.70 23.91 -16.64
CA VAL A 424 4.81 23.78 -17.59
C VAL A 424 5.92 24.75 -17.22
N VAL A 425 7.16 24.28 -17.21
CA VAL A 425 8.35 25.14 -17.17
C VAL A 425 9.07 25.08 -18.51
N THR A 426 9.45 26.24 -19.03
CA THR A 426 10.29 26.36 -20.21
C THR A 426 11.72 26.73 -19.81
N ALA A 427 12.71 26.05 -20.38
CA ALA A 427 14.12 26.36 -20.19
C ALA A 427 14.86 26.25 -21.52
N ARG A 428 15.71 27.24 -21.82
CA ARG A 428 16.59 27.22 -22.98
C ARG A 428 17.99 26.80 -22.54
N THR A 429 18.54 25.78 -23.17
CA THR A 429 19.94 25.38 -22.95
C THR A 429 20.87 26.52 -23.36
N ALA A 430 22.01 26.65 -22.68
CA ALA A 430 22.99 27.64 -23.06
C ALA A 430 23.49 27.38 -24.49
N LYS A 431 24.03 28.42 -25.12
CA LYS A 431 24.78 28.23 -26.36
C LYS A 431 25.95 27.27 -26.09
N GLY A 432 26.26 26.43 -27.06
CA GLY A 432 27.47 25.62 -27.02
C GLY A 432 28.69 26.55 -26.99
N ASP A 433 29.78 26.10 -26.35
CA ASP A 433 31.07 26.80 -26.45
C ASP A 433 31.55 26.70 -27.91
N THR A 434 31.18 27.66 -28.75
CA THR A 434 31.59 27.75 -30.17
C THR A 434 32.89 28.54 -30.34
N GLY A 435 33.67 28.70 -29.26
CA GLY A 435 34.95 29.41 -29.29
C GLY A 435 36.09 28.50 -29.75
N ALA A 436 36.94 29.00 -30.64
CA ALA A 436 38.17 28.33 -31.03
C ALA A 436 39.08 28.13 -29.80
N ARG A 437 39.51 26.90 -29.52
CA ARG A 437 40.32 26.59 -28.33
C ARG A 437 41.71 26.14 -28.73
N THR A 438 42.72 26.74 -28.12
CA THR A 438 44.13 26.43 -28.38
C THR A 438 44.67 25.43 -27.37
N PHE A 439 45.28 24.35 -27.85
CA PHE A 439 45.88 23.30 -27.05
C PHE A 439 47.37 23.16 -27.38
N SER A 440 48.21 22.95 -26.37
CA SER A 440 49.64 22.67 -26.49
C SER A 440 50.07 21.71 -25.38
N ASN A 441 51.28 21.12 -25.48
CA ASN A 441 51.84 20.25 -24.44
C ASN A 441 53.05 20.85 -23.72
N GLY A 442 53.50 22.05 -24.13
CA GLY A 442 54.62 22.76 -23.53
C GLY A 442 55.96 22.00 -23.54
N LYS A 443 56.09 20.94 -24.33
CA LYS A 443 57.26 20.05 -24.32
C LYS A 443 58.06 20.21 -25.61
N ALA A 444 59.37 20.38 -25.44
CA ALA A 444 60.31 20.43 -26.55
C ALA A 444 60.70 19.01 -27.02
N PHE A 445 60.98 18.86 -28.32
CA PHE A 445 61.39 17.61 -28.95
C PHE A 445 62.58 17.85 -29.87
N ALA A 446 63.62 17.03 -29.74
CA ALA A 446 64.78 17.09 -30.63
C ALA A 446 64.39 16.61 -32.04
N ILE A 447 64.72 17.40 -33.05
CA ILE A 447 64.69 17.03 -34.46
C ILE A 447 66.09 16.52 -34.77
N ARG A 448 66.22 15.21 -34.99
CA ARG A 448 67.51 14.58 -35.29
C ARG A 448 67.57 14.26 -36.78
N ASP A 449 68.79 14.26 -37.29
CA ASP A 449 69.13 13.81 -38.64
C ASP A 449 68.45 12.46 -38.96
N PHE A 450 67.82 12.40 -40.13
CA PHE A 450 67.01 11.27 -40.63
C PHE A 450 65.97 10.69 -39.64
N ALA A 451 65.46 11.50 -38.71
CA ALA A 451 64.48 11.06 -37.72
C ALA A 451 63.22 11.92 -37.71
N VAL A 452 62.15 11.37 -37.12
CA VAL A 452 60.87 12.06 -36.94
C VAL A 452 60.63 12.38 -35.47
N ALA A 453 60.56 13.67 -35.14
CA ALA A 453 60.04 14.14 -33.88
C ALA A 453 58.51 14.00 -33.87
N VAL A 454 57.95 13.35 -32.84
CA VAL A 454 56.51 13.11 -32.70
C VAL A 454 56.01 13.71 -31.39
N SER A 455 55.13 14.71 -31.48
CA SER A 455 54.64 15.48 -30.33
C SER A 455 53.11 15.44 -30.28
N PRO A 456 52.49 14.67 -29.36
CA PRO A 456 51.03 14.64 -29.21
C PRO A 456 50.53 15.73 -28.26
N VAL A 457 49.36 16.29 -28.56
CA VAL A 457 48.56 17.22 -27.75
C VAL A 457 47.15 16.66 -27.63
N ARG A 458 46.63 16.58 -26.40
CA ARG A 458 45.27 16.12 -26.14
C ARG A 458 44.32 17.31 -26.08
N SER A 459 43.39 17.39 -27.02
CA SER A 459 42.29 18.35 -27.03
C SER A 459 41.12 17.81 -26.21
N THR A 460 40.60 18.64 -25.31
CA THR A 460 39.35 18.39 -24.56
C THR A 460 38.14 19.10 -25.18
N ALA A 461 38.31 19.73 -26.35
CA ALA A 461 37.19 20.31 -27.09
C ALA A 461 36.22 19.21 -27.54
N SER A 462 34.96 19.59 -27.79
CA SER A 462 33.91 18.71 -28.29
C SER A 462 33.42 19.20 -29.66
N GLY A 463 32.76 18.32 -30.42
CA GLY A 463 32.26 18.63 -31.76
C GLY A 463 33.30 18.48 -32.88
N SER A 464 32.99 19.04 -34.05
CA SER A 464 33.89 19.07 -35.22
C SER A 464 34.92 20.20 -35.07
N ALA A 465 36.17 19.94 -35.45
CA ALA A 465 37.20 20.96 -35.45
C ALA A 465 36.84 22.08 -36.44
N ALA A 466 36.96 23.33 -36.00
CA ALA A 466 36.69 24.49 -36.86
C ALA A 466 37.68 24.51 -38.03
N ALA A 467 37.18 24.47 -39.27
CA ALA A 467 38.01 24.54 -40.47
C ALA A 467 38.16 26.00 -40.93
N PRO A 468 39.39 26.52 -41.14
CA PRO A 468 40.65 25.80 -41.00
C PRO A 468 41.14 25.72 -39.54
N VAL A 469 41.66 24.56 -39.16
CA VAL A 469 42.42 24.37 -37.92
C VAL A 469 43.74 25.14 -38.05
N THR A 470 44.11 25.89 -37.02
CA THR A 470 45.36 26.65 -37.00
C THR A 470 46.42 25.88 -36.22
N VAL A 471 47.61 25.72 -36.79
CA VAL A 471 48.75 25.05 -36.16
C VAL A 471 49.90 26.05 -36.05
N VAL A 472 50.33 26.37 -34.84
CA VAL A 472 51.49 27.24 -34.62
C VAL A 472 52.65 26.34 -34.22
N VAL A 473 53.73 26.35 -34.98
CA VAL A 473 54.93 25.54 -34.76
C VAL A 473 56.09 26.48 -34.46
N ASP A 474 56.67 26.35 -33.27
CA ASP A 474 57.89 27.06 -32.88
C ASP A 474 59.07 26.10 -32.85
N ALA A 475 59.96 26.21 -33.83
CA ALA A 475 61.09 25.32 -33.99
C ALA A 475 62.35 26.05 -34.48
N VAL A 476 63.50 25.46 -34.22
CA VAL A 476 64.80 25.89 -34.75
C VAL A 476 65.38 24.73 -35.55
N HIS A 477 65.78 25.00 -36.80
CA HIS A 477 66.49 24.07 -37.67
C HIS A 477 67.34 24.87 -38.66
N THR A 478 68.51 24.37 -39.03
CA THR A 478 69.47 25.04 -39.92
C THR A 478 69.08 24.96 -41.39
N CYS A 479 68.39 23.89 -41.81
CA CYS A 479 67.82 23.73 -43.15
C CYS A 479 66.33 23.37 -43.07
N GLN A 480 65.42 24.30 -43.37
CA GLN A 480 63.98 24.02 -43.37
C GLN A 480 63.55 23.16 -44.57
N GLU A 481 64.32 23.21 -45.66
CA GLU A 481 64.07 22.49 -46.90
C GLU A 481 64.19 20.97 -46.69
N ASP A 482 64.81 20.52 -45.61
CA ASP A 482 64.86 19.11 -45.21
C ASP A 482 63.63 18.67 -44.41
N LEU A 483 62.85 19.62 -43.88
CA LEU A 483 61.77 19.32 -42.95
C LEU A 483 60.46 18.96 -43.66
N ASN A 484 59.96 17.77 -43.34
CA ASN A 484 58.60 17.37 -43.61
C ASN A 484 57.76 17.54 -42.33
N ILE A 485 56.86 18.52 -42.32
CA ILE A 485 55.99 18.84 -41.18
C ILE A 485 54.58 18.36 -41.50
N THR A 486 54.04 17.51 -40.64
CA THR A 486 52.72 16.89 -40.83
C THR A 486 51.92 16.93 -39.53
N LEU A 487 50.67 17.38 -39.62
CA LEU A 487 49.68 17.24 -38.55
C LEU A 487 48.95 15.90 -38.72
N VAL A 488 48.75 15.16 -37.63
CA VAL A 488 47.90 13.96 -37.59
C VAL A 488 46.69 14.27 -36.72
N GLY A 489 45.49 14.16 -37.30
CA GLY A 489 44.23 14.37 -36.60
C GLY A 489 43.83 13.21 -35.69
N PRO A 490 42.82 13.38 -34.82
CA PRO A 490 42.33 12.33 -33.92
C PRO A 490 41.91 11.03 -34.62
N SER A 491 41.45 11.09 -35.88
CA SER A 491 41.14 9.89 -36.69
C SER A 491 42.38 9.12 -37.15
N GLY A 492 43.58 9.68 -37.00
CA GLY A 492 44.83 9.17 -37.57
C GLY A 492 45.15 9.70 -38.97
N ARG A 493 44.31 10.58 -39.54
CA ARG A 493 44.54 11.17 -40.87
C ARG A 493 45.69 12.19 -40.86
N TYR A 494 46.50 12.16 -41.90
CA TYR A 494 47.69 13.02 -42.07
C TYR A 494 47.37 14.25 -42.92
N TYR A 495 47.90 15.40 -42.50
CA TYR A 495 47.77 16.70 -43.16
C TYR A 495 49.16 17.33 -43.30
N SER A 496 49.68 17.37 -44.53
CA SER A 496 50.99 17.97 -44.80
C SER A 496 50.93 19.48 -44.60
N LEU A 497 51.76 20.00 -43.70
CA LEU A 497 51.92 21.43 -43.43
C LEU A 497 53.08 22.01 -44.24
N GLN A 498 54.16 21.24 -44.37
CA GLN A 498 55.34 21.55 -45.16
C GLN A 498 55.91 20.24 -45.72
N ARG A 499 56.39 20.26 -46.95
CA ARG A 499 57.14 19.15 -47.55
C ARG A 499 58.60 19.55 -47.67
N ALA A 500 59.50 18.59 -47.45
CA ALA A 500 60.89 18.75 -47.78
C ALA A 500 61.06 18.95 -49.31
N GLY A 501 62.01 19.80 -49.70
CA GLY A 501 62.34 20.08 -51.09
C GLY A 501 63.05 21.43 -51.28
N GLY A 502 63.97 21.46 -52.22
CA GLY A 502 64.90 22.58 -52.43
C GLY A 502 66.34 22.13 -52.20
N PHE A 503 67.29 22.81 -52.82
CA PHE A 503 68.73 22.56 -52.62
C PHE A 503 69.42 23.68 -51.81
N GLU A 504 68.76 24.82 -51.68
CA GLU A 504 69.26 25.97 -50.94
C GLU A 504 68.68 25.92 -49.52
N CYS A 505 69.56 25.81 -48.53
CA CYS A 505 69.15 25.69 -47.12
C CYS A 505 68.92 27.06 -46.48
N HIS A 506 67.76 27.19 -45.86
CA HIS A 506 67.38 28.34 -45.06
C HIS A 506 67.02 27.92 -43.64
N ALA A 507 67.39 28.71 -42.63
CA ALA A 507 67.00 28.42 -41.26
C ALA A 507 65.47 28.48 -41.09
N PHE A 508 64.91 27.56 -40.30
CA PHE A 508 63.51 27.65 -39.89
C PHE A 508 63.35 28.88 -38.98
N PRO A 509 62.41 29.80 -39.28
CA PRO A 509 62.41 31.16 -38.73
C PRO A 509 61.91 31.27 -37.27
N GLY A 510 61.97 30.20 -36.47
CA GLY A 510 61.33 30.13 -35.15
C GLY A 510 59.87 29.75 -35.26
N THR A 511 58.97 30.70 -34.97
CA THR A 511 57.52 30.46 -34.98
C THR A 511 56.91 30.63 -36.38
N ARG A 512 56.16 29.62 -36.83
CA ARG A 512 55.41 29.62 -38.09
C ARG A 512 53.98 29.14 -37.87
N THR A 513 53.02 29.80 -38.52
CA THR A 513 51.60 29.42 -38.47
C THR A 513 51.18 28.73 -39.76
N PHE A 514 50.52 27.59 -39.62
CA PHE A 514 49.91 26.83 -40.69
C PHE A 514 48.40 26.77 -40.50
N THR A 515 47.67 26.55 -41.59
CA THR A 515 46.22 26.34 -41.56
C THR A 515 45.86 25.06 -42.31
N VAL A 516 44.95 24.27 -41.75
CA VAL A 516 44.54 22.98 -42.29
C VAL A 516 43.03 22.93 -42.41
N ARG A 517 42.52 22.75 -43.62
CA ARG A 517 41.10 22.39 -43.79
C ARG A 517 40.93 20.92 -43.43
N THR A 518 40.03 20.66 -42.49
CA THR A 518 39.83 19.33 -41.95
C THR A 518 38.36 19.09 -41.63
N SER A 519 37.97 17.83 -41.53
CA SER A 519 36.66 17.35 -41.08
C SER A 519 36.79 16.46 -39.83
N GLU A 520 37.88 16.63 -39.08
CA GLU A 520 38.18 15.88 -37.86
C GLU A 520 37.28 16.30 -36.70
N GLN A 521 37.19 15.44 -35.68
CA GLN A 521 36.66 15.86 -34.39
C GLN A 521 37.64 16.81 -33.70
N ALA A 522 37.13 17.82 -32.99
CA ALA A 522 37.96 18.76 -32.24
C ALA A 522 38.66 18.06 -31.06
N GLY A 523 37.97 17.14 -30.40
CA GLY A 523 38.47 16.37 -29.27
C GLY A 523 39.32 15.16 -29.66
N GLY A 524 40.31 14.84 -28.83
CA GLY A 524 41.21 13.69 -29.04
C GLY A 524 42.67 14.08 -29.16
N ASN A 525 43.50 13.17 -29.66
CA ASN A 525 44.94 13.38 -29.79
C ASN A 525 45.29 13.97 -31.15
N TRP A 526 45.76 15.21 -31.15
CA TRP A 526 46.40 15.85 -32.30
C TRP A 526 47.90 15.65 -32.20
N THR A 527 48.56 15.21 -33.27
CA THR A 527 50.00 14.93 -33.22
C THR A 527 50.74 15.71 -34.30
N LEU A 528 51.72 16.51 -33.89
CA LEU A 528 52.66 17.12 -34.84
C LEU A 528 53.83 16.16 -35.07
N ARG A 529 54.14 15.93 -36.34
CA ARG A 529 55.28 15.15 -36.80
C ARG A 529 56.21 16.06 -37.60
N ILE A 530 57.48 16.13 -37.20
CA ILE A 530 58.52 16.85 -37.93
C ILE A 530 59.63 15.86 -38.27
N GLY A 531 59.76 15.50 -39.53
CA GLY A 531 60.81 14.62 -40.04
C GLY A 531 61.89 15.41 -40.74
N ASP A 532 63.15 15.18 -40.36
CA ASP A 532 64.32 15.65 -41.09
C ASP A 532 64.71 14.61 -42.16
N ASN A 533 64.87 15.05 -43.42
CA ASN A 533 65.12 14.17 -44.55
C ASN A 533 66.43 14.49 -45.30
N GLY A 534 67.18 15.49 -44.82
CA GLY A 534 68.50 15.83 -45.33
C GLY A 534 69.58 15.47 -44.32
N PRO A 535 70.82 15.21 -44.78
CA PRO A 535 71.92 14.84 -43.89
C PRO A 535 72.55 16.05 -43.21
N GLY A 536 72.97 15.88 -41.96
CA GLY A 536 73.94 16.78 -41.30
C GLY A 536 73.36 18.00 -40.60
N ASP A 537 72.04 18.16 -40.61
CA ASP A 537 71.33 19.20 -39.86
C ASP A 537 70.60 18.60 -38.65
N VAL A 538 70.42 19.40 -37.60
CA VAL A 538 69.66 19.03 -36.41
C VAL A 538 68.92 20.25 -35.87
N GLY A 539 67.86 20.02 -35.10
CA GLY A 539 67.09 21.11 -34.54
C GLY A 539 66.26 20.74 -33.32
N THR A 540 65.39 21.65 -32.92
CA THR A 540 64.47 21.46 -31.80
C THR A 540 63.11 22.04 -32.14
N LEU A 541 62.06 21.23 -31.98
CA LEU A 541 60.71 21.72 -31.82
C LEU A 541 60.59 22.25 -30.39
N ASN A 542 60.56 23.56 -30.20
CA ASN A 542 60.48 24.19 -28.88
C ASN A 542 59.08 24.05 -28.30
N SER A 543 58.07 24.38 -29.11
CA SER A 543 56.67 24.23 -28.76
C SER A 543 55.79 24.18 -30.01
N TRP A 544 54.55 23.72 -29.85
CA TRP A 544 53.54 23.91 -30.88
C TRP A 544 52.15 23.94 -30.23
N SER A 545 51.20 24.50 -30.95
CA SER A 545 49.80 24.48 -30.57
C SER A 545 48.88 24.19 -31.75
N VAL A 546 47.69 23.68 -31.41
CA VAL A 546 46.59 23.50 -32.34
C VAL A 546 45.37 24.25 -31.82
N THR A 547 44.76 25.07 -32.67
CA THR A 547 43.49 25.73 -32.40
C THR A 547 42.39 25.03 -33.20
N VAL A 548 41.46 24.40 -32.49
CA VAL A 548 40.36 23.60 -33.04
C VAL A 548 38.98 24.12 -32.67
#